data_AF-A0A355S3H6-F1
#
_entry.id   AF-A0A355S3H6-F1
#
_cell.length_a   1.000
_cell.length_b   1.000
_cell.length_c   1.000
_cell.angle_alpha   90.00
_cell.angle_beta   90.00
_cell.angle_gamma   90.00
#
_symmetry.space_group_name_H-M   'P 1'
#
loop_
_entity.id
_entity.type
_entity.pdbx_description
1 polymer ?
#
loop_
_entity_poly.entity_id
_entity_poly.type
_entity_poly.pdbx_seq_one_letter_code
_entity_poly.pdbx_strand_id
1 'polypeptide(L)'
;ILFLDEVHRLPAKGQEMLLYLIDKGKFRRLGETDIERKSNVMIIAATTENPESSLLLTFRRRIPMFIEIPPIKDRPINEKVQLIKSNFMMESRRIGRELQVKENVLKCMLSMEYLGNVGQLKSDIQVSCAKAFLDAKKNHTENIVVEIDSLPKVLSEDYNNSEWDKYDSVVHGDTFYLPDENSVYEQSAVEQSKNIYDQLDRQYERMKKEGLSESEINETLSRQLEKFLFHHIKNVQDSKFSLQEISNIVGDKVLNITNEIYEISKSELPYLKNTIIFPLAIHLNMAIQRARINNAIKYSKLNIIKNKSTKEYEVAKKALKIIKCKYGVQFLEEEIGFLAMYFSNFQGHNQVNKERIGLLVVSHGKVACGMVETANAIMGTDYAVGLEMDLKDSPSVMINKVINMIEHIDHGKGCIILADMGSLTTMGER
;
A
#
# COMPACT_ATOMS: atom_id res chain seq x y z
N ILE A 1 21.57 22.90 2.91
CA ILE A 1 21.74 21.49 2.49
C ILE A 1 20.59 21.18 1.54
N LEU A 2 20.85 20.54 0.41
CA LEU A 2 19.85 20.06 -0.54
C LEU A 2 19.84 18.54 -0.47
N PHE A 3 18.77 17.96 0.07
CA PHE A 3 18.56 16.51 0.10
C PHE A 3 17.72 16.10 -1.11
N LEU A 4 18.24 15.21 -1.93
CA LEU A 4 17.58 14.64 -3.10
C LEU A 4 17.25 13.18 -2.80
N ASP A 5 16.00 12.93 -2.44
CA ASP A 5 15.52 11.57 -2.27
C ASP A 5 15.25 10.91 -3.63
N GLU A 6 15.52 9.62 -3.72
CA GLU A 6 15.38 8.81 -4.94
C GLU A 6 15.95 9.47 -6.22
N VAL A 7 17.21 9.87 -6.15
CA VAL A 7 17.90 10.59 -7.23
C VAL A 7 17.90 9.83 -8.57
N HIS A 8 17.76 8.50 -8.56
CA HIS A 8 17.62 7.69 -9.77
C HIS A 8 16.39 8.05 -10.62
N ARG A 9 15.36 8.67 -10.02
CA ARG A 9 14.15 9.13 -10.74
C ARG A 9 14.38 10.41 -11.53
N LEU A 10 15.49 11.13 -11.29
CA LEU A 10 15.82 12.32 -12.06
C LEU A 10 16.17 11.94 -13.50
N PRO A 11 15.47 12.50 -14.51
CA PRO A 11 15.82 12.27 -15.89
C PRO A 11 17.23 12.82 -16.18
N ALA A 12 17.88 12.29 -17.22
CA ALA A 12 19.23 12.69 -17.63
C ALA A 12 19.41 14.23 -17.71
N LYS A 13 18.41 14.94 -18.27
CA LYS A 13 18.41 16.41 -18.34
C LYS A 13 18.43 17.08 -16.95
N GLY A 14 17.71 16.51 -15.99
CA GLY A 14 17.72 16.99 -14.59
C GLY A 14 19.06 16.74 -13.91
N GLN A 15 19.70 15.59 -14.17
CA GLN A 15 21.04 15.28 -13.67
C GLN A 15 22.08 16.26 -14.23
N GLU A 16 22.00 16.63 -15.52
CA GLU A 16 22.87 17.64 -16.13
C GLU A 16 22.65 19.05 -15.56
N MET A 17 21.40 19.41 -15.23
CA MET A 17 21.12 20.68 -14.53
C MET A 17 21.71 20.72 -13.12
N LEU A 18 21.68 19.60 -12.39
CA LEU A 18 22.35 19.47 -11.10
C LEU A 18 23.86 19.52 -11.24
N LEU A 19 24.42 18.92 -12.29
CA LEU A 19 25.84 19.02 -12.61
C LEU A 19 26.28 20.47 -12.79
N TYR A 20 25.48 21.28 -13.50
CA TYR A 20 25.73 22.70 -13.66
C TYR A 20 25.77 23.44 -12.33
N LEU A 21 24.85 23.11 -11.42
CA LEU A 21 24.82 23.66 -10.07
C LEU A 21 26.06 23.24 -9.25
N ILE A 22 26.49 21.96 -9.34
CA ILE A 22 27.66 21.45 -8.63
C ILE A 22 28.95 22.13 -9.13
N ASP A 23 29.14 22.22 -10.44
CA ASP A 23 30.38 22.72 -11.04
C ASP A 23 30.49 24.25 -11.00
N LYS A 24 29.37 24.98 -11.13
CA LYS A 24 29.37 26.45 -11.22
C LYS A 24 28.79 27.16 -10.00
N GLY A 25 28.07 26.46 -9.14
CA GLY A 25 27.30 27.08 -8.05
C GLY A 25 26.18 27.97 -8.59
N LYS A 26 25.65 27.67 -9.78
CA LYS A 26 24.66 28.49 -10.49
C LYS A 26 23.46 27.69 -10.97
N PHE A 27 22.30 28.34 -11.06
CA PHE A 27 21.07 27.75 -11.58
C PHE A 27 20.16 28.81 -12.20
N ARG A 28 19.14 28.36 -12.94
CA ARG A 28 18.07 29.19 -13.52
C ARG A 28 16.72 28.61 -13.14
N ARG A 29 15.71 29.45 -12.94
CA ARG A 29 14.33 28.95 -12.79
C ARG A 29 13.78 28.53 -14.14
N LEU A 30 12.79 27.64 -14.13
CA LEU A 30 12.12 27.21 -15.35
C LEU A 30 11.47 28.43 -16.03
N GLY A 31 11.82 28.67 -17.29
CA GLY A 31 11.35 29.83 -18.07
C GLY A 31 12.24 31.07 -18.01
N GLU A 32 13.27 31.12 -17.15
CA GLU A 32 14.28 32.19 -17.17
C GLU A 32 15.38 31.87 -18.20
N THR A 33 15.58 32.74 -19.20
CA THR A 33 16.66 32.59 -20.20
C THR A 33 17.97 33.24 -19.76
N ASP A 34 17.90 34.46 -19.23
CA ASP A 34 19.09 35.31 -19.04
C ASP A 34 19.46 35.54 -17.56
N ILE A 35 18.53 35.27 -16.65
CA ILE A 35 18.75 35.49 -15.22
C ILE A 35 19.41 34.25 -14.63
N GLU A 36 20.69 34.39 -14.32
CA GLU A 36 21.47 33.34 -13.66
C GLU A 36 21.64 33.63 -12.18
N ARG A 37 21.26 32.67 -11.34
CA ARG A 37 21.31 32.78 -9.88
C ARG A 37 22.46 31.95 -9.33
N LYS A 38 23.05 32.39 -8.23
CA LYS A 38 24.08 31.65 -7.50
C LYS A 38 23.50 30.99 -6.26
N SER A 39 24.01 29.80 -5.92
CA SER A 39 23.69 29.10 -4.68
C SER A 39 24.90 28.30 -4.23
N ASN A 40 25.15 28.29 -2.91
CA ASN A 40 26.17 27.47 -2.28
C ASN A 40 25.47 26.43 -1.40
N VAL A 41 25.45 25.18 -1.83
CA VAL A 41 24.71 24.10 -1.17
C VAL A 41 25.56 22.84 -1.06
N MET A 42 25.49 22.19 0.11
CA MET A 42 25.87 20.79 0.23
C MET A 42 24.73 19.93 -0.32
N ILE A 43 25.01 19.10 -1.32
CA ILE A 43 24.05 18.17 -1.91
C ILE A 43 24.25 16.81 -1.26
N ILE A 44 23.16 16.25 -0.74
CA ILE A 44 23.07 14.86 -0.27
C ILE A 44 22.02 14.19 -1.15
N ALA A 45 22.33 13.01 -1.69
CA ALA A 45 21.41 12.26 -2.53
C ALA A 45 21.24 10.84 -1.99
N ALA A 46 20.01 10.34 -2.04
CA ALA A 46 19.66 8.96 -1.71
C ALA A 46 19.12 8.24 -2.96
N THR A 47 19.39 6.95 -3.08
CA THR A 47 18.86 6.10 -4.15
C THR A 47 18.70 4.68 -3.65
N THR A 48 17.58 4.05 -4.05
CA THR A 48 17.34 2.61 -3.87
C THR A 48 17.85 1.75 -5.02
N GLU A 49 18.18 2.36 -6.17
CA GLU A 49 18.77 1.66 -7.33
C GLU A 49 20.30 1.74 -7.36
N ASN A 50 20.93 0.79 -8.05
CA ASN A 50 22.37 0.80 -8.28
C ASN A 50 22.76 2.09 -9.06
N PRO A 51 23.59 2.98 -8.44
CA PRO A 51 24.00 4.24 -9.05
C PRO A 51 24.69 4.06 -10.40
N GLU A 52 25.40 2.94 -10.60
CA GLU A 52 26.17 2.69 -11.81
C GLU A 52 25.31 2.55 -13.06
N SER A 53 24.10 1.99 -12.89
CA SER A 53 23.13 1.78 -13.96
C SER A 53 22.13 2.92 -14.09
N SER A 54 21.79 3.61 -12.99
CA SER A 54 20.70 4.59 -12.97
C SER A 54 21.16 6.05 -13.13
N LEU A 55 22.42 6.36 -12.82
CA LEU A 55 22.97 7.72 -12.89
C LEU A 55 24.00 7.88 -14.01
N LEU A 56 24.00 9.06 -14.63
CA LEU A 56 24.98 9.42 -15.65
C LEU A 56 26.39 9.37 -15.07
N LEU A 57 27.34 8.83 -15.85
CA LEU A 57 28.75 8.79 -15.48
C LEU A 57 29.32 10.19 -15.21
N THR A 58 28.85 11.20 -15.94
CA THR A 58 29.22 12.62 -15.74
C THR A 58 28.82 13.12 -14.36
N PHE A 59 27.60 12.78 -13.92
CA PHE A 59 27.06 13.12 -12.62
C PHE A 59 27.77 12.38 -11.48
N ARG A 60 27.95 11.06 -11.60
CA ARG A 60 28.63 10.23 -10.57
C ARG A 60 30.04 10.71 -10.27
N ARG A 61 30.80 11.16 -11.27
CA ARG A 61 32.17 11.67 -11.12
C ARG A 61 32.28 12.93 -10.24
N ARG A 62 31.18 13.58 -9.88
CA ARG A 62 31.14 14.75 -8.99
C ARG A 62 30.67 14.44 -7.58
N ILE A 63 30.36 13.17 -7.31
CA ILE A 63 29.97 12.69 -5.99
C ILE A 63 31.13 11.81 -5.48
N PRO A 64 32.07 12.38 -4.71
CA PRO A 64 33.27 11.64 -4.29
C PRO A 64 33.00 10.66 -3.14
N MET A 65 31.88 10.81 -2.44
CA MET A 65 31.54 10.03 -1.25
C MET A 65 30.28 9.21 -1.50
N PHE A 66 30.39 7.90 -1.31
CA PHE A 66 29.28 6.96 -1.35
C PHE A 66 29.19 6.28 0.01
N ILE A 67 27.98 6.31 0.60
CA ILE A 67 27.69 5.65 1.86
C ILE A 67 26.62 4.61 1.57
N GLU A 68 26.97 3.35 1.72
CA GLU A 68 26.03 2.24 1.60
C GLU A 68 25.35 1.99 2.94
N ILE A 69 24.02 2.05 2.95
CA ILE A 69 23.22 1.83 4.15
C ILE A 69 22.71 0.38 4.10
N PRO A 70 23.20 -0.52 4.96
CA PRO A 70 22.79 -1.92 4.90
C PRO A 70 21.32 -2.10 5.33
N PRO A 71 20.63 -3.11 4.78
CA PRO A 71 19.30 -3.50 5.23
C PRO A 71 19.34 -3.98 6.69
N ILE A 72 18.19 -3.96 7.38
CA ILE A 72 18.15 -4.32 8.81
C ILE A 72 18.77 -5.70 9.06
N LYS A 73 18.49 -6.68 8.20
CA LYS A 73 18.97 -8.07 8.37
C LYS A 73 20.49 -8.16 8.54
N ASP A 74 21.24 -7.29 7.86
CA ASP A 74 22.71 -7.32 7.80
C ASP A 74 23.34 -6.45 8.90
N ARG A 75 22.52 -5.74 9.71
CA ARG A 75 23.01 -4.89 10.80
C ARG A 75 23.40 -5.70 12.04
N PRO A 76 24.38 -5.23 12.83
CA PRO A 76 24.71 -5.79 14.13
C PRO A 76 23.51 -5.86 15.08
N ILE A 77 23.47 -6.89 15.93
CA ILE A 77 22.36 -7.12 16.87
C ILE A 77 22.16 -5.91 17.80
N ASN A 78 23.24 -5.32 18.32
CA ASN A 78 23.15 -4.14 19.19
C ASN A 78 22.45 -2.96 18.51
N GLU A 79 22.70 -2.77 17.22
CA GLU A 79 22.07 -1.72 16.44
C GLU A 79 20.58 -2.02 16.19
N LYS A 80 20.24 -3.28 15.88
CA LYS A 80 18.83 -3.72 15.77
C LYS A 80 18.06 -3.45 17.06
N VAL A 81 18.64 -3.81 18.21
CA VAL A 81 18.04 -3.55 19.54
C VAL A 81 17.83 -2.05 19.73
N GLN A 82 18.81 -1.22 19.40
CA GLN A 82 18.69 0.23 19.52
C GLN A 82 17.60 0.80 18.61
N LEU A 83 17.48 0.31 17.36
CA LEU A 83 16.40 0.70 16.45
C LEU A 83 15.03 0.36 17.05
N ILE A 84 14.85 -0.86 17.55
CA ILE A 84 13.59 -1.31 18.18
C ILE A 84 13.26 -0.43 19.40
N LYS A 85 14.21 -0.27 20.32
CA LYS A 85 14.05 0.57 21.52
C LYS A 85 13.72 2.03 21.16
N SER A 86 14.39 2.59 20.16
CA SER A 86 14.14 3.97 19.73
C SER A 86 12.74 4.17 19.14
N ASN A 87 12.22 3.17 18.41
CA ASN A 87 10.86 3.22 17.87
C ASN A 87 9.80 3.10 18.98
N PHE A 88 9.98 2.20 19.95
CA PHE A 88 9.08 2.14 21.10
C PHE A 88 9.09 3.42 21.94
N MET A 89 10.26 4.04 22.12
CA MET A 89 10.38 5.34 22.77
C MET A 89 9.59 6.43 22.02
N MET A 90 9.68 6.45 20.69
CA MET A 90 8.90 7.38 19.86
C MET A 90 7.38 7.14 20.00
N GLU A 91 6.93 5.87 20.04
CA GLU A 91 5.51 5.58 20.21
C GLU A 91 5.01 5.92 21.62
N SER A 92 5.79 5.70 22.68
CA SER A 92 5.43 6.14 24.04
C SER A 92 5.18 7.64 24.09
N ARG A 93 6.05 8.45 23.46
CA ARG A 93 5.86 9.90 23.33
C ARG A 93 4.64 10.29 22.52
N ARG A 94 4.38 9.55 21.44
CA ARG A 94 3.24 9.81 20.56
C ARG A 94 1.91 9.53 21.25
N ILE A 95 1.85 8.45 22.04
CA ILE A 95 0.70 8.09 22.86
C ILE A 95 0.57 9.01 24.09
N GLY A 96 1.70 9.51 24.60
CA GLY A 96 1.76 10.30 25.82
C GLY A 96 1.57 9.45 27.09
N ARG A 97 1.88 8.16 27.03
CA ARG A 97 1.76 7.21 28.15
C ARG A 97 2.96 6.30 28.23
N GLU A 98 3.18 5.74 29.41
CA GLU A 98 4.20 4.72 29.63
C GLU A 98 3.84 3.43 28.87
N LEU A 99 4.84 2.88 28.17
CA LEU A 99 4.75 1.57 27.50
C LEU A 99 5.60 0.56 28.26
N GLN A 100 5.00 -0.56 28.67
CA GLN A 100 5.72 -1.75 29.12
C GLN A 100 5.80 -2.73 27.96
N VAL A 101 6.99 -3.01 27.45
CA VAL A 101 7.20 -4.02 26.40
C VAL A 101 7.81 -5.26 27.03
N LYS A 102 7.13 -6.40 26.85
CA LYS A 102 7.60 -7.68 27.38
C LYS A 102 8.89 -8.14 26.72
N GLU A 103 9.73 -8.84 27.48
CA GLU A 103 11.01 -9.36 26.99
C GLU A 103 10.86 -10.22 25.72
N ASN A 104 9.86 -11.10 25.73
CA ASN A 104 9.54 -12.01 24.64
C ASN A 104 9.14 -11.28 23.34
N VAL A 105 8.50 -10.10 23.44
CA VAL A 105 8.17 -9.25 22.29
C VAL A 105 9.44 -8.70 21.63
N LEU A 106 10.39 -8.21 22.42
CA LEU A 106 11.66 -7.70 21.91
C LEU A 106 12.48 -8.80 21.24
N LYS A 107 12.55 -9.98 21.88
CA LYS A 107 13.21 -11.17 21.31
C LYS A 107 12.56 -11.63 20.02
N CYS A 108 11.23 -11.67 19.98
CA CYS A 108 10.46 -11.98 18.79
C CYS A 108 10.85 -11.01 17.65
N MET A 109 10.73 -9.70 17.86
CA MET A 109 11.10 -8.68 16.87
C MET A 109 12.57 -8.77 16.40
N LEU A 110 13.51 -9.12 17.27
CA LEU A 110 14.93 -9.29 16.91
C LEU A 110 15.21 -10.54 16.06
N SER A 111 14.37 -11.56 16.20
CA SER A 111 14.50 -12.83 15.47
C SER A 111 13.97 -12.78 14.04
N MET A 112 13.20 -11.73 13.72
CA MET A 112 12.47 -11.62 12.46
C MET A 112 13.27 -10.98 11.33
N GLU A 113 12.88 -11.37 10.11
CA GLU A 113 13.35 -10.74 8.88
C GLU A 113 12.35 -9.69 8.39
N TYR A 114 12.78 -8.43 8.40
CA TYR A 114 11.99 -7.29 7.92
C TYR A 114 12.27 -7.02 6.43
N LEU A 115 11.44 -7.56 5.54
CA LEU A 115 11.55 -7.32 4.08
C LEU A 115 11.43 -5.83 3.72
N GLY A 116 10.57 -5.09 4.42
CA GLY A 116 10.42 -3.63 4.29
C GLY A 116 11.39 -2.82 5.15
N ASN A 117 12.47 -3.44 5.65
CA ASN A 117 13.51 -2.82 6.47
C ASN A 117 12.94 -1.99 7.65
N VAL A 118 13.54 -0.84 7.94
CA VAL A 118 13.18 0.04 9.07
C VAL A 118 11.74 0.54 8.95
N GLY A 119 11.23 0.71 7.74
CA GLY A 119 9.84 1.11 7.49
C GLY A 119 8.85 0.08 8.04
N GLN A 120 9.06 -1.20 7.69
CA GLN A 120 8.24 -2.30 8.21
C GLN A 120 8.37 -2.41 9.73
N LEU A 121 9.59 -2.42 10.27
CA LEU A 121 9.83 -2.50 11.72
C LEU A 121 9.04 -1.42 12.49
N LYS A 122 9.09 -0.17 12.01
CA LYS A 122 8.39 0.96 12.63
C LYS A 122 6.88 0.75 12.62
N SER A 123 6.32 0.27 11.51
CA SER A 123 4.89 0.04 11.39
C SER A 123 4.41 -1.15 12.21
N ASP A 124 5.18 -2.22 12.29
CA ASP A 124 4.88 -3.37 13.15
C ASP A 124 4.84 -2.94 14.62
N ILE A 125 5.80 -2.11 15.05
CA ILE A 125 5.80 -1.50 16.39
C ILE A 125 4.56 -0.63 16.60
N GLN A 126 4.19 0.21 15.63
CA GLN A 126 3.01 1.07 15.70
C GLN A 126 1.71 0.28 15.86
N VAL A 127 1.51 -0.74 15.03
CA VAL A 127 0.35 -1.65 15.11
C VAL A 127 0.30 -2.31 16.49
N SER A 128 1.46 -2.78 16.97
CA SER A 128 1.56 -3.45 18.28
C SER A 128 1.19 -2.52 19.42
N CYS A 129 1.70 -1.29 19.41
CA CYS A 129 1.36 -0.28 20.42
C CYS A 129 -0.10 0.15 20.33
N ALA A 130 -0.68 0.25 19.12
CA ALA A 130 -2.07 0.63 18.94
C ALA A 130 -3.05 -0.43 19.43
N LYS A 131 -2.75 -1.73 19.20
CA LYS A 131 -3.53 -2.83 19.79
C LYS A 131 -3.44 -2.84 21.31
N ALA A 132 -2.23 -2.75 21.85
CA ALA A 132 -2.01 -2.67 23.30
C ALA A 132 -2.75 -1.48 23.93
N PHE A 133 -2.82 -0.34 23.26
CA PHE A 133 -3.60 0.83 23.69
C PHE A 133 -5.10 0.54 23.75
N LEU A 134 -5.65 -0.11 22.72
CA LEU A 134 -7.07 -0.51 22.68
C LEU A 134 -7.41 -1.55 23.76
N ASP A 135 -6.50 -2.48 24.03
CA ASP A 135 -6.67 -3.48 25.09
C ASP A 135 -6.60 -2.85 26.49
N ALA A 136 -5.70 -1.90 26.71
CA ALA A 136 -5.67 -1.11 27.95
C ALA A 136 -6.98 -0.34 28.17
N LYS A 137 -7.56 0.23 27.10
CA LYS A 137 -8.87 0.91 27.16
C LYS A 137 -10.01 -0.02 27.54
N LYS A 138 -10.07 -1.21 26.90
CA LYS A 138 -11.03 -2.27 27.22
C LYS A 138 -10.92 -2.74 28.67
N ASN A 139 -9.70 -2.90 29.18
CA ASN A 139 -9.47 -3.36 30.55
C ASN A 139 -9.48 -2.23 31.59
N HIS A 140 -9.69 -0.97 31.17
CA HIS A 140 -9.64 0.23 32.00
C HIS A 140 -8.32 0.40 32.77
N THR A 141 -7.20 0.02 32.15
CA THR A 141 -5.86 0.17 32.73
C THR A 141 -5.17 1.42 32.17
N GLU A 142 -4.40 2.11 33.02
CA GLU A 142 -3.58 3.24 32.57
C GLU A 142 -2.30 2.76 31.86
N ASN A 143 -1.77 1.63 32.30
CA ASN A 143 -0.57 1.01 31.75
C ASN A 143 -0.88 0.31 30.43
N ILE A 144 -0.05 0.58 29.42
CA ILE A 144 -0.10 -0.09 28.12
C ILE A 144 0.98 -1.15 28.11
N VAL A 145 0.56 -2.42 28.09
CA VAL A 145 1.45 -3.57 28.05
C VAL A 145 1.44 -4.15 26.65
N VAL A 146 2.60 -4.16 25.99
CA VAL A 146 2.78 -4.78 24.68
C VAL A 146 3.21 -6.21 24.90
N GLU A 147 2.31 -7.15 24.55
CA GLU A 147 2.51 -8.59 24.66
C GLU A 147 2.57 -9.23 23.25
N ILE A 148 2.82 -10.54 23.18
CA ILE A 148 2.89 -11.26 21.89
C ILE A 148 1.56 -11.16 21.14
N ASP A 149 0.44 -11.19 21.84
CA ASP A 149 -0.90 -11.09 21.26
C ASP A 149 -1.15 -9.71 20.63
N SER A 150 -0.40 -8.69 21.08
CA SER A 150 -0.43 -7.36 20.48
C SER A 150 0.30 -7.31 19.13
N LEU A 151 1.16 -8.29 18.82
CA LEU A 151 1.88 -8.31 17.55
C LEU A 151 0.95 -8.57 16.35
N PRO A 152 1.31 -8.14 15.13
CA PRO A 152 0.67 -8.65 13.92
C PRO A 152 0.72 -10.17 13.86
N LYS A 153 -0.35 -10.83 13.37
CA LYS A 153 -0.48 -12.30 13.38
C LYS A 153 0.70 -13.02 12.71
N VAL A 154 1.23 -12.42 11.65
CA VAL A 154 2.43 -12.91 10.94
C VAL A 154 3.63 -13.04 11.89
N LEU A 155 3.77 -12.12 12.86
CA LEU A 155 4.88 -12.15 13.82
C LEU A 155 4.63 -13.18 14.94
N SER A 156 3.37 -13.41 15.32
CA SER A 156 3.02 -14.35 16.40
C SER A 156 3.23 -15.82 16.03
N GLU A 157 3.22 -16.18 14.74
CA GLU A 157 3.42 -17.57 14.28
C GLU A 157 4.89 -18.02 14.34
N ASP A 158 5.84 -17.10 14.14
CA ASP A 158 7.30 -17.36 14.22
C ASP A 158 7.82 -17.49 15.67
N TYR A 159 6.98 -17.16 16.65
CA TYR A 159 7.26 -17.28 18.08
C TYR A 159 7.64 -18.70 18.51
N ASN A 160 7.08 -19.72 17.87
CA ASN A 160 7.19 -21.11 18.32
C ASN A 160 8.49 -21.82 17.90
N ASN A 161 9.39 -21.17 17.15
CA ASN A 161 10.44 -21.88 16.41
C ASN A 161 11.85 -21.26 16.47
N SER A 162 12.14 -20.39 17.45
CA SER A 162 13.37 -19.59 17.44
C SER A 162 14.29 -19.83 18.65
N GLU A 163 15.59 -20.00 18.38
CA GLU A 163 16.67 -20.02 19.38
C GLU A 163 16.87 -18.59 19.95
N TRP A 164 16.20 -18.26 21.05
CA TRP A 164 16.28 -16.93 21.67
C TRP A 164 17.46 -16.73 22.61
N ASP A 165 18.15 -17.80 23.00
CA ASP A 165 19.28 -17.76 23.94
C ASP A 165 20.40 -16.78 23.48
N LYS A 166 20.54 -16.57 22.17
CA LYS A 166 21.48 -15.60 21.59
C LYS A 166 21.14 -14.13 21.89
N TYR A 167 19.90 -13.83 22.25
CA TYR A 167 19.43 -12.47 22.56
C TYR A 167 19.44 -12.14 24.07
N ASP A 168 19.67 -13.13 24.94
CA ASP A 168 19.72 -12.94 26.39
C ASP A 168 20.81 -11.96 26.84
N SER A 169 21.86 -11.82 26.04
CA SER A 169 22.97 -10.90 26.29
C SER A 169 22.63 -9.42 26.01
N VAL A 170 21.54 -9.15 25.29
CA VAL A 170 21.20 -7.80 24.79
C VAL A 170 19.80 -7.32 25.22
N VAL A 171 18.91 -8.25 25.57
CA VAL A 171 17.60 -7.96 26.15
C VAL A 171 17.55 -8.57 27.55
N HIS A 172 17.23 -7.76 28.55
CA HIS A 172 17.14 -8.19 29.94
C HIS A 172 15.80 -7.77 30.53
N GLY A 173 14.88 -8.73 30.67
CA GLY A 173 13.56 -8.47 31.24
C GLY A 173 12.68 -7.52 30.42
N ASP A 174 11.55 -7.17 31.03
CA ASP A 174 10.61 -6.19 30.49
C ASP A 174 11.26 -4.80 30.42
N THR A 175 11.02 -4.08 29.33
CA THR A 175 11.53 -2.72 29.14
C THR A 175 10.40 -1.71 29.24
N PHE A 176 10.62 -0.65 30.00
CA PHE A 176 9.68 0.45 30.20
C PHE A 176 10.13 1.67 29.41
N TYR A 177 9.20 2.28 28.66
CA TYR A 177 9.43 3.49 27.88
C TYR A 177 8.53 4.59 28.43
N LEU A 178 9.15 5.66 28.92
CA LEU A 178 8.48 6.82 29.46
C LEU A 178 8.46 7.95 28.41
N PRO A 179 7.36 8.72 28.32
CA PRO A 179 7.30 9.88 27.45
C PRO A 179 8.16 11.01 28.03
N ASP A 180 9.46 11.01 27.73
CA ASP A 180 10.37 12.11 28.11
C ASP A 180 10.25 13.28 27.11
N GLU A 181 9.97 14.47 27.62
CA GLU A 181 9.81 15.73 26.87
C GLU A 181 11.15 16.32 26.38
N ASN A 182 12.31 15.88 26.91
CA ASN A 182 13.58 16.60 26.78
C ASN A 182 14.59 16.08 25.71
N SER A 183 14.22 15.20 24.79
CA SER A 183 15.18 14.75 23.76
C SER A 183 15.10 15.55 22.45
N VAL A 184 16.26 15.83 21.86
CA VAL A 184 16.52 16.67 20.67
C VAL A 184 15.96 16.11 19.33
N TYR A 185 15.11 15.06 19.34
CA TYR A 185 14.59 14.45 18.12
C TYR A 185 13.30 15.14 17.61
N GLU A 186 13.27 15.39 16.29
CA GLU A 186 12.33 16.22 15.51
C GLU A 186 10.88 16.34 16.01
N GLN A 187 10.52 17.55 16.43
CA GLN A 187 9.16 17.94 16.86
C GLN A 187 8.11 17.91 15.73
N SER A 188 8.52 17.90 14.45
CA SER A 188 7.61 18.00 13.29
C SER A 188 6.89 16.70 12.92
N ALA A 189 7.46 15.51 13.21
CA ALA A 189 6.81 14.21 12.94
C ALA A 189 5.82 13.78 14.05
N VAL A 190 5.91 14.42 15.23
CA VAL A 190 5.07 14.13 16.40
C VAL A 190 3.68 14.76 16.27
N GLU A 191 3.56 15.94 15.63
CA GLU A 191 2.28 16.64 15.46
C GLU A 191 1.31 15.97 14.48
N GLN A 192 1.80 15.40 13.36
CA GLN A 192 0.94 14.67 12.42
C GLN A 192 0.44 13.33 12.97
N SER A 193 1.12 12.75 13.96
CA SER A 193 0.88 11.38 14.42
C SER A 193 0.20 11.26 15.80
N LYS A 194 0.18 12.32 16.62
CA LYS A 194 -0.78 12.46 17.75
C LYS A 194 -2.23 12.27 17.28
N ASN A 195 -2.53 12.67 16.04
CA ASN A 195 -3.87 12.55 15.45
C ASN A 195 -4.39 11.10 15.37
N ILE A 196 -3.51 10.09 15.27
CA ILE A 196 -3.94 8.68 15.12
C ILE A 196 -4.57 8.16 16.44
N TYR A 197 -3.90 8.34 17.57
CA TYR A 197 -4.41 7.88 18.87
C TYR A 197 -5.64 8.68 19.32
N ASP A 198 -5.66 9.99 19.05
CA ASP A 198 -6.85 10.83 19.30
C ASP A 198 -8.03 10.44 18.40
N GLN A 199 -7.78 10.00 17.17
CA GLN A 199 -8.83 9.47 16.29
C GLN A 199 -9.32 8.12 16.77
N LEU A 200 -8.43 7.23 17.20
CA LEU A 200 -8.81 5.94 17.78
C LEU A 200 -9.68 6.12 19.02
N ASP A 201 -9.30 7.02 19.92
CA ASP A 201 -10.08 7.28 21.13
C ASP A 201 -11.47 7.82 20.79
N ARG A 202 -11.56 8.76 19.84
CA ARG A 202 -12.86 9.27 19.35
C ARG A 202 -13.73 8.19 18.71
N GLN A 203 -13.14 7.28 17.93
CA GLN A 203 -13.89 6.19 17.32
C GLN A 203 -14.35 5.15 18.34
N TYR A 204 -13.48 4.83 19.30
CA TYR A 204 -13.81 3.93 20.41
C TYR A 204 -15.01 4.45 21.21
N GLU A 205 -14.98 5.72 21.63
CA GLU A 205 -16.07 6.36 22.37
C GLU A 205 -17.38 6.45 21.56
N ARG A 206 -17.28 6.70 20.25
CA ARG A 206 -18.46 6.71 19.37
C ARG A 206 -19.11 5.32 19.30
N MET A 207 -18.32 4.28 19.05
CA MET A 207 -18.85 2.92 18.93
C MET A 207 -19.38 2.39 20.26
N LYS A 208 -18.78 2.80 21.38
CA LYS A 208 -19.30 2.50 22.73
C LYS A 208 -20.66 3.16 22.97
N LYS A 209 -20.87 4.40 22.49
CA LYS A 209 -22.19 5.07 22.53
C LYS A 209 -23.23 4.44 21.62
N GLU A 210 -22.81 3.81 20.53
CA GLU A 210 -23.67 3.05 19.61
C GLU A 210 -24.09 1.66 20.17
N GLY A 211 -23.58 1.29 21.35
CA GLY A 211 -23.99 0.08 22.08
C GLY A 211 -23.24 -1.20 21.67
N LEU A 212 -22.14 -1.07 20.92
CA LEU A 212 -21.27 -2.20 20.56
C LEU A 212 -20.52 -2.73 21.78
N SER A 213 -20.24 -4.03 21.81
CA SER A 213 -19.42 -4.60 22.88
C SER A 213 -17.96 -4.17 22.73
N GLU A 214 -17.25 -3.98 23.84
CA GLU A 214 -15.85 -3.54 23.83
C GLU A 214 -14.93 -4.50 23.07
N SER A 215 -15.29 -5.79 22.98
CA SER A 215 -14.57 -6.77 22.18
C SER A 215 -14.75 -6.56 20.68
N GLU A 216 -15.97 -6.27 20.21
CA GLU A 216 -16.27 -5.99 18.81
C GLU A 216 -15.64 -4.68 18.34
N ILE A 217 -15.59 -3.68 19.23
CA ILE A 217 -14.93 -2.40 18.99
C ILE A 217 -13.42 -2.63 18.80
N ASN A 218 -12.76 -3.34 19.72
CA ASN A 218 -11.33 -3.62 19.63
C ASN A 218 -10.97 -4.39 18.36
N GLU A 219 -11.73 -5.45 18.01
CA GLU A 219 -11.46 -6.22 16.79
C GLU A 219 -11.63 -5.37 15.53
N THR A 220 -12.66 -4.53 15.49
CA THR A 220 -12.94 -3.67 14.33
C THR A 220 -11.87 -2.59 14.15
N LEU A 221 -11.52 -1.88 15.23
CA LEU A 221 -10.51 -0.82 15.18
C LEU A 221 -9.11 -1.37 14.93
N SER A 222 -8.74 -2.50 15.55
CA SER A 222 -7.45 -3.16 15.32
C SER A 222 -7.29 -3.56 13.86
N ARG A 223 -8.34 -4.13 13.25
CA ARG A 223 -8.32 -4.51 11.83
C ARG A 223 -8.26 -3.30 10.89
N GLN A 224 -8.92 -2.20 11.23
CA GLN A 224 -8.83 -0.95 10.47
C GLN A 224 -7.43 -0.33 10.58
N LEU A 225 -6.83 -0.36 11.77
CA LEU A 225 -5.49 0.15 12.03
C LEU A 225 -4.42 -0.61 11.26
N GLU A 226 -4.47 -1.94 11.30
CA GLU A 226 -3.57 -2.77 10.51
C GLU A 226 -3.64 -2.34 9.04
N LYS A 227 -4.85 -2.28 8.46
CA LYS A 227 -5.04 -1.86 7.08
C LYS A 227 -4.50 -0.44 6.80
N PHE A 228 -4.79 0.51 7.67
CA PHE A 228 -4.38 1.91 7.52
C PHE A 228 -2.85 2.06 7.58
N LEU A 229 -2.20 1.45 8.56
CA LEU A 229 -0.75 1.50 8.74
C LEU A 229 -0.01 0.73 7.64
N PHE A 230 -0.54 -0.42 7.20
CA PHE A 230 -0.02 -1.12 6.01
C PHE A 230 -0.14 -0.27 4.74
N HIS A 231 -1.19 0.55 4.60
CA HIS A 231 -1.38 1.41 3.43
C HIS A 231 -0.47 2.65 3.46
N HIS A 232 -0.16 3.20 4.64
CA HIS A 232 0.74 4.35 4.77
C HIS A 232 2.22 4.03 4.46
N ILE A 233 2.67 2.80 4.71
CA ILE A 233 4.00 2.33 4.25
C ILE A 233 4.09 2.39 2.73
N LYS A 234 2.98 2.06 2.05
CA LYS A 234 2.84 2.08 0.60
C LYS A 234 2.87 3.49 0.02
N ASN A 235 2.18 4.43 0.67
CA ASN A 235 2.06 5.81 0.17
C ASN A 235 3.34 6.66 0.35
N VAL A 236 4.27 6.26 1.23
CA VAL A 236 5.61 6.89 1.28
C VAL A 236 6.52 6.38 0.14
N GLN A 237 6.16 5.25 -0.48
CA GLN A 237 6.88 4.60 -1.59
C GLN A 237 6.16 4.77 -2.94
N ASP A 238 5.51 5.92 -3.18
CA ASP A 238 4.79 6.18 -4.43
C ASP A 238 5.73 6.17 -5.66
N SER A 239 5.91 5.01 -6.29
CA SER A 239 5.68 4.79 -7.72
C SER A 239 5.92 3.30 -8.08
N LYS A 240 4.88 2.65 -8.63
CA LYS A 240 4.81 1.23 -9.05
C LYS A 240 4.91 0.24 -7.88
N PHE A 241 3.88 -0.59 -7.72
CA PHE A 241 3.94 -1.69 -6.76
C PHE A 241 5.19 -2.55 -7.02
N SER A 242 6.06 -2.63 -6.02
CA SER A 242 7.20 -3.54 -6.03
C SER A 242 6.66 -4.98 -5.96
N LEU A 243 7.39 -5.94 -6.55
CA LEU A 243 7.02 -7.36 -6.47
C LEU A 243 6.82 -7.81 -5.01
N GLN A 244 7.55 -7.22 -4.06
CA GLN A 244 7.44 -7.49 -2.63
C GLN A 244 6.08 -7.07 -2.05
N GLU A 245 5.54 -5.91 -2.45
CA GLU A 245 4.23 -5.45 -1.98
C GLU A 245 3.07 -6.26 -2.54
N ILE A 246 3.23 -6.80 -3.75
CA ILE A 246 2.27 -7.73 -4.34
C ILE A 246 2.31 -9.04 -3.56
N SER A 247 3.51 -9.53 -3.21
CA SER A 247 3.68 -10.73 -2.38
C SER A 247 2.99 -10.59 -1.03
N ASN A 248 3.12 -9.44 -0.36
CA ASN A 248 2.49 -9.22 0.94
C ASN A 248 0.94 -9.30 0.89
N ILE A 249 0.32 -9.05 -0.27
CA ILE A 249 -1.14 -9.09 -0.44
C ILE A 249 -1.62 -10.49 -0.82
N VAL A 250 -0.89 -11.19 -1.68
CA VAL A 250 -1.34 -12.45 -2.28
C VAL A 250 -0.58 -13.69 -1.82
N GLY A 251 0.54 -13.50 -1.14
CA GLY A 251 1.52 -14.52 -0.76
C GLY A 251 2.50 -14.87 -1.88
N ASP A 252 3.74 -15.24 -1.52
CA ASP A 252 4.81 -15.59 -2.47
C ASP A 252 4.41 -16.66 -3.47
N LYS A 253 3.65 -17.66 -3.01
CA LYS A 253 3.16 -18.73 -3.87
C LYS A 253 2.27 -18.18 -5.00
N VAL A 254 1.40 -17.22 -4.70
CA VAL A 254 0.49 -16.63 -5.70
C VAL A 254 1.23 -15.64 -6.58
N LEU A 255 2.19 -14.89 -6.03
CA LEU A 255 3.03 -14.02 -6.84
C LEU A 255 3.88 -14.81 -7.83
N ASN A 256 4.51 -15.91 -7.39
CA ASN A 256 5.36 -16.73 -8.24
C ASN A 256 4.60 -17.36 -9.40
N ILE A 257 3.39 -17.88 -9.15
CA ILE A 257 2.53 -18.39 -10.24
C ILE A 257 2.05 -17.27 -11.15
N THR A 258 1.77 -16.08 -10.60
CA THR A 258 1.41 -14.91 -11.42
C THR A 258 2.53 -14.51 -12.36
N ASN A 259 3.78 -14.48 -11.90
CA ASN A 259 4.95 -14.17 -12.72
C ASN A 259 5.18 -15.22 -13.80
N GLU A 260 5.06 -16.51 -13.47
CA GLU A 260 5.15 -17.59 -14.45
C GLU A 260 4.05 -17.50 -15.52
N ILE A 261 2.81 -17.21 -15.12
CA ILE A 261 1.71 -16.98 -16.06
C ILE A 261 2.00 -15.77 -16.93
N TYR A 262 2.50 -14.67 -16.35
CA TYR A 262 2.86 -13.49 -17.11
C TYR A 262 3.90 -13.81 -18.19
N GLU A 263 4.99 -14.51 -17.86
CA GLU A 263 6.05 -14.84 -18.82
C GLU A 263 5.55 -15.75 -19.94
N ILE A 264 4.75 -16.78 -19.61
CA ILE A 264 4.16 -17.68 -20.60
C ILE A 264 3.18 -16.91 -21.49
N SER A 265 2.30 -16.10 -20.89
CA SER A 265 1.35 -15.29 -21.64
C SER A 265 2.04 -14.28 -22.54
N LYS A 266 3.13 -13.66 -22.09
CA LYS A 266 3.93 -12.70 -22.88
C LYS A 266 4.61 -13.34 -24.10
N SER A 267 5.02 -14.60 -23.98
CA SER A 267 5.59 -15.35 -25.11
C SER A 267 4.59 -15.54 -26.26
N GLU A 268 3.30 -15.63 -25.96
CA GLU A 268 2.23 -15.79 -26.95
C GLU A 268 1.53 -14.46 -27.29
N LEU A 269 1.56 -13.49 -26.37
CA LEU A 269 0.96 -12.17 -26.46
C LEU A 269 2.06 -11.09 -26.33
N PRO A 270 2.79 -10.77 -27.42
CA PRO A 270 4.03 -9.99 -27.37
C PRO A 270 3.87 -8.54 -26.87
N TYR A 271 2.65 -8.00 -26.91
CA TYR A 271 2.33 -6.65 -26.45
C TYR A 271 1.80 -6.61 -25.00
N LEU A 272 1.86 -7.71 -24.26
CA LEU A 272 1.36 -7.78 -22.88
C LEU A 272 2.22 -6.96 -21.92
N LYS A 273 1.62 -5.90 -21.35
CA LYS A 273 2.28 -5.00 -20.41
C LYS A 273 2.49 -5.68 -19.05
N ASN A 274 3.63 -5.41 -18.41
CA ASN A 274 3.95 -5.91 -17.07
C ASN A 274 3.03 -5.34 -15.97
N THR A 275 2.31 -4.25 -16.25
CA THR A 275 1.28 -3.68 -15.36
C THR A 275 0.14 -4.64 -15.07
N ILE A 276 -0.01 -5.73 -15.83
CA ILE A 276 -0.99 -6.79 -15.56
C ILE A 276 -0.66 -7.60 -14.30
N ILE A 277 0.61 -7.68 -13.89
CA ILE A 277 1.06 -8.60 -12.83
C ILE A 277 0.30 -8.36 -11.52
N PHE A 278 0.12 -7.10 -11.13
CA PHE A 278 -0.59 -6.77 -9.89
C PHE A 278 -2.08 -7.14 -9.91
N PRO A 279 -2.90 -6.65 -10.87
CA PRO A 279 -4.32 -7.01 -10.91
C PRO A 279 -4.52 -8.52 -11.15
N LEU A 280 -3.63 -9.16 -11.92
CA LEU A 280 -3.65 -10.61 -12.13
C LEU A 280 -3.38 -11.37 -10.82
N ALA A 281 -2.39 -10.93 -10.03
CA ALA A 281 -2.08 -11.56 -8.74
C ALA A 281 -3.27 -11.54 -7.79
N ILE A 282 -3.96 -10.40 -7.69
CA ILE A 282 -5.17 -10.26 -6.86
C ILE A 282 -6.27 -11.20 -7.36
N HIS A 283 -6.55 -11.18 -8.68
CA HIS A 283 -7.57 -12.04 -9.26
C HIS A 283 -7.29 -13.52 -9.01
N LEU A 284 -6.04 -13.94 -9.20
CA LEU A 284 -5.61 -15.33 -8.97
C LEU A 284 -5.70 -15.73 -7.50
N ASN A 285 -5.31 -14.86 -6.58
CA ASN A 285 -5.46 -15.12 -5.14
C ASN A 285 -6.94 -15.41 -4.81
N MET A 286 -7.83 -14.52 -5.24
CA MET A 286 -9.26 -14.66 -5.00
C MET A 286 -9.85 -15.88 -5.71
N ALA A 287 -9.46 -16.16 -6.95
CA ALA A 287 -9.92 -17.32 -7.70
C ALA A 287 -9.46 -18.64 -7.05
N ILE A 288 -8.21 -18.74 -6.59
CA ILE A 288 -7.68 -19.91 -5.90
C ILE A 288 -8.41 -20.12 -4.57
N GLN A 289 -8.64 -19.06 -3.79
CA GLN A 289 -9.39 -19.16 -2.54
C GLN A 289 -10.82 -19.64 -2.76
N ARG A 290 -11.54 -19.10 -3.77
CA ARG A 290 -12.88 -19.56 -4.14
C ARG A 290 -12.90 -21.03 -4.56
N ALA A 291 -11.93 -21.45 -5.37
CA ALA A 291 -11.82 -22.82 -5.85
C ALA A 291 -11.53 -23.83 -4.73
N ARG A 292 -10.83 -23.43 -3.66
CA ARG A 292 -10.56 -24.29 -2.48
C ARG A 292 -11.78 -24.50 -1.59
N ILE A 293 -12.63 -23.50 -1.45
CA ILE A 293 -13.78 -23.52 -0.52
C ILE A 293 -15.02 -24.14 -1.18
N ASN A 294 -14.94 -24.60 -2.44
CA ASN A 294 -16.09 -24.99 -3.27
C ASN A 294 -17.18 -23.91 -3.37
N ASN A 295 -16.81 -22.65 -3.11
CA ASN A 295 -17.73 -21.51 -3.15
C ASN A 295 -17.74 -20.96 -4.59
N ALA A 296 -18.40 -21.72 -5.47
CA ALA A 296 -18.55 -21.41 -6.89
C ALA A 296 -19.47 -20.20 -7.07
N ILE A 297 -18.97 -19.10 -7.63
CA ILE A 297 -19.85 -18.06 -8.17
C ILE A 297 -20.34 -18.54 -9.54
N LYS A 298 -21.54 -19.12 -9.59
CA LYS A 298 -22.24 -19.41 -10.85
C LYS A 298 -22.79 -18.11 -11.43
N TYR A 299 -22.02 -17.46 -12.29
CA TYR A 299 -22.52 -16.33 -13.08
C TYR A 299 -23.32 -16.87 -14.28
N SER A 300 -24.64 -17.06 -14.08
CA SER A 300 -25.55 -17.63 -15.09
C SER A 300 -25.75 -16.78 -16.36
N LYS A 301 -25.06 -15.64 -16.50
CA LYS A 301 -25.22 -14.69 -17.63
C LYS A 301 -23.91 -14.21 -18.28
N LEU A 302 -22.80 -14.96 -18.21
CA LEU A 302 -21.59 -14.66 -18.99
C LEU A 302 -21.63 -15.28 -20.40
N ASN A 303 -22.67 -14.98 -21.19
CA ASN A 303 -22.57 -15.14 -22.65
C ASN A 303 -21.61 -14.11 -23.29
N ILE A 304 -21.08 -13.16 -22.50
CA ILE A 304 -20.37 -11.97 -22.97
C ILE A 304 -18.85 -12.18 -23.13
N ILE A 305 -18.25 -13.24 -22.56
CA ILE A 305 -16.82 -13.56 -22.82
C ILE A 305 -16.68 -14.54 -23.99
N LYS A 306 -17.67 -14.58 -24.89
CA LYS A 306 -17.64 -15.39 -26.11
C LYS A 306 -16.97 -14.61 -27.23
N ASN A 307 -15.65 -14.62 -27.21
CA ASN A 307 -14.94 -15.02 -28.41
C ASN A 307 -13.97 -16.12 -28.02
N LYS A 308 -14.51 -17.35 -27.87
CA LYS A 308 -13.74 -18.57 -27.54
C LYS A 308 -12.62 -18.89 -28.55
N SER A 309 -12.47 -18.08 -29.60
CA SER A 309 -11.52 -18.21 -30.69
C SER A 309 -10.40 -17.16 -30.68
N THR A 310 -10.30 -16.31 -29.65
CA THR A 310 -9.19 -15.34 -29.57
C THR A 310 -7.94 -15.96 -28.97
N LYS A 311 -6.77 -15.41 -29.34
CA LYS A 311 -5.47 -15.89 -28.85
C LYS A 311 -5.38 -15.75 -27.33
N GLU A 312 -5.97 -14.70 -26.76
CA GLU A 312 -6.05 -14.45 -25.32
C GLU A 312 -6.84 -15.55 -24.58
N TYR A 313 -7.91 -16.08 -25.19
CA TYR A 313 -8.72 -17.15 -24.60
C TYR A 313 -7.96 -18.47 -24.54
N GLU A 314 -7.20 -18.80 -25.58
CA GLU A 314 -6.34 -20.00 -25.57
C GLU A 314 -5.18 -19.88 -24.58
N VAL A 315 -4.57 -18.69 -24.47
CA VAL A 315 -3.54 -18.40 -23.45
C VAL A 315 -4.13 -18.49 -22.04
N ALA A 316 -5.35 -18.00 -21.81
CA ALA A 316 -6.07 -18.14 -20.54
C ALA A 316 -6.33 -19.61 -20.15
N LYS A 317 -6.73 -20.46 -21.11
CA LYS A 317 -6.86 -21.91 -20.86
C LYS A 317 -5.55 -22.53 -20.42
N LYS A 318 -4.45 -22.21 -21.10
CA LYS A 318 -3.10 -22.70 -20.75
C LYS A 318 -2.71 -22.25 -19.34
N ALA A 319 -2.90 -20.97 -19.01
CA ALA A 319 -2.62 -20.42 -17.68
C ALA A 319 -3.39 -21.16 -16.57
N LEU A 320 -4.70 -21.39 -16.75
CA LEU A 320 -5.50 -22.13 -15.75
C LEU A 320 -5.09 -23.59 -15.62
N LYS A 321 -4.66 -24.24 -16.70
CA LYS A 321 -4.13 -25.61 -16.63
C LYS A 321 -2.89 -25.67 -15.74
N ILE A 322 -1.99 -24.69 -15.83
CA ILE A 322 -0.79 -24.60 -15.00
C ILE A 322 -1.17 -24.37 -13.53
N ILE A 323 -2.09 -23.44 -13.25
CA ILE A 323 -2.55 -23.17 -11.88
C ILE A 323 -3.20 -24.43 -11.28
N LYS A 324 -4.04 -25.13 -12.05
CA LYS A 324 -4.66 -26.40 -11.65
C LYS A 324 -3.62 -27.44 -11.26
N CYS A 325 -2.57 -27.61 -12.07
CA CYS A 325 -1.48 -28.55 -11.76
C CYS A 325 -0.71 -28.18 -10.48
N LYS A 326 -0.46 -26.89 -10.23
CA LYS A 326 0.33 -26.44 -9.06
C LYS A 326 -0.46 -26.37 -7.76
N TYR A 327 -1.74 -26.03 -7.82
CA TYR A 327 -2.57 -25.81 -6.63
C TYR A 327 -3.56 -26.96 -6.34
N GLY A 328 -3.72 -27.90 -7.26
CA GLY A 328 -4.66 -29.02 -7.11
C GLY A 328 -6.13 -28.58 -7.08
N VAL A 329 -6.44 -27.38 -7.56
CA VAL A 329 -7.79 -26.79 -7.52
C VAL A 329 -8.49 -26.89 -8.87
N GLN A 330 -9.81 -27.03 -8.86
CA GLN A 330 -10.63 -27.03 -10.06
C GLN A 330 -11.34 -25.68 -10.21
N PHE A 331 -11.01 -24.96 -11.28
CA PHE A 331 -11.69 -23.72 -11.64
C PHE A 331 -12.94 -23.98 -12.47
N LEU A 332 -13.89 -23.05 -12.39
CA LEU A 332 -15.03 -22.96 -13.30
C LEU A 332 -14.57 -22.47 -14.69
N GLU A 333 -15.31 -22.79 -15.75
CA GLU A 333 -14.96 -22.35 -17.12
C GLU A 333 -14.98 -20.81 -17.25
N GLU A 334 -15.76 -20.13 -16.42
CA GLU A 334 -15.91 -18.68 -16.36
C GLU A 334 -14.58 -17.97 -16.04
N GLU A 335 -13.68 -18.61 -15.29
CA GLU A 335 -12.35 -18.05 -14.96
C GLU A 335 -11.45 -17.93 -16.21
N ILE A 336 -11.66 -18.78 -17.22
CA ILE A 336 -10.97 -18.67 -18.52
C ILE A 336 -11.33 -17.34 -19.16
N GLY A 337 -12.60 -16.94 -19.06
CA GLY A 337 -13.07 -15.67 -19.60
C GLY A 337 -12.45 -14.47 -18.90
N PHE A 338 -12.41 -14.48 -17.56
CA PHE A 338 -11.81 -13.38 -16.80
C PHE A 338 -10.33 -13.19 -17.13
N LEU A 339 -9.56 -14.29 -17.20
CA LEU A 339 -8.15 -14.21 -17.59
C LEU A 339 -7.95 -13.72 -19.02
N ALA A 340 -8.80 -14.17 -19.96
CA ALA A 340 -8.76 -13.69 -21.34
C ALA A 340 -9.03 -12.18 -21.42
N MET A 341 -9.95 -11.67 -20.61
CA MET A 341 -10.23 -10.24 -20.48
C MET A 341 -9.02 -9.47 -19.95
N TYR A 342 -8.37 -9.94 -18.89
CA TYR A 342 -7.13 -9.32 -18.38
C TYR A 342 -6.04 -9.30 -19.46
N PHE A 343 -5.81 -10.40 -20.16
CA PHE A 343 -4.82 -10.43 -21.23
C PHE A 343 -5.14 -9.49 -22.38
N SER A 344 -6.42 -9.33 -22.73
CA SER A 344 -6.85 -8.40 -23.78
C SER A 344 -6.67 -6.93 -23.35
N ASN A 345 -7.12 -6.57 -22.15
CA ASN A 345 -7.09 -5.18 -21.66
C ASN A 345 -5.67 -4.64 -21.43
N PHE A 346 -4.72 -5.52 -21.13
CA PHE A 346 -3.34 -5.14 -20.86
C PHE A 346 -2.39 -5.36 -22.05
N GLN A 347 -2.92 -5.66 -23.23
CA GLN A 347 -2.13 -5.59 -24.47
C GLN A 347 -1.96 -4.14 -24.93
N GLY A 348 -0.74 -3.77 -25.32
CA GLY A 348 -0.38 -2.45 -25.83
C GLY A 348 -0.89 -2.13 -27.24
N HIS A 349 -1.98 -2.74 -27.70
CA HIS A 349 -2.62 -2.31 -28.93
C HIS A 349 -3.33 -0.98 -28.71
N ASN A 350 -3.09 -0.03 -29.63
CA ASN A 350 -3.71 1.29 -29.67
C ASN A 350 -5.18 1.24 -29.25
N GLN A 351 -5.51 1.74 -28.05
CA GLN A 351 -6.85 2.20 -27.73
C GLN A 351 -7.06 3.49 -28.54
N VAL A 352 -7.37 3.33 -29.82
CA VAL A 352 -8.13 4.34 -30.56
C VAL A 352 -9.42 4.51 -29.77
N ASN A 353 -9.73 5.76 -29.38
CA ASN A 353 -10.97 6.19 -28.72
C ASN A 353 -12.14 5.27 -29.06
N LYS A 354 -12.38 4.26 -28.22
CA LYS A 354 -13.55 3.42 -28.31
C LYS A 354 -14.59 4.01 -27.39
N GLU A 355 -15.79 4.15 -27.91
CA GLU A 355 -16.96 4.46 -27.11
C GLU A 355 -16.97 3.54 -25.88
N ARG A 356 -16.93 4.11 -24.68
CA ARG A 356 -16.77 3.37 -23.42
C ARG A 356 -17.88 3.74 -22.44
N ILE A 357 -18.20 2.81 -21.55
CA ILE A 357 -19.16 3.03 -20.47
C ILE A 357 -18.43 3.82 -19.37
N GLY A 358 -18.97 4.97 -18.98
CA GLY A 358 -18.48 5.72 -17.84
C GLY A 358 -18.88 5.06 -16.52
N LEU A 359 -17.99 5.04 -15.51
CA LEU A 359 -18.34 4.53 -14.18
C LEU A 359 -18.33 5.68 -13.18
N LEU A 360 -19.51 6.03 -12.67
CA LEU A 360 -19.65 7.07 -11.64
C LEU A 360 -19.92 6.41 -10.30
N VAL A 361 -19.02 6.63 -9.34
CA VAL A 361 -19.21 6.23 -7.95
C VAL A 361 -19.68 7.44 -7.16
N VAL A 362 -20.81 7.33 -6.49
CA VAL A 362 -21.42 8.40 -5.71
C VAL A 362 -21.47 7.97 -4.25
N SER A 363 -21.02 8.84 -3.34
CA SER A 363 -21.18 8.60 -1.89
C SER A 363 -21.55 9.86 -1.15
N HIS A 364 -22.27 9.72 -0.03
CA HIS A 364 -22.31 10.75 0.98
C HIS A 364 -20.99 10.76 1.76
N GLY A 365 -20.40 11.95 1.90
CA GLY A 365 -19.08 12.10 2.49
C GLY A 365 -17.94 11.60 1.59
N LYS A 366 -16.72 11.61 2.14
CA LYS A 366 -15.48 11.53 1.37
C LYS A 366 -14.99 10.11 1.09
N VAL A 367 -15.82 9.28 0.45
CA VAL A 367 -15.53 7.86 0.22
C VAL A 367 -15.38 7.53 -1.26
N ALA A 368 -16.26 8.07 -2.11
CA ALA A 368 -16.30 7.76 -3.53
C ALA A 368 -14.97 8.04 -4.24
N CYS A 369 -14.37 9.21 -4.01
CA CYS A 369 -13.10 9.57 -4.65
C CYS A 369 -11.96 8.63 -4.24
N GLY A 370 -11.80 8.37 -2.95
CA GLY A 370 -10.74 7.46 -2.47
C GLY A 370 -10.93 6.02 -2.96
N MET A 371 -12.17 5.54 -3.04
CA MET A 371 -12.48 4.22 -3.59
C MET A 371 -12.17 4.14 -5.08
N VAL A 372 -12.54 5.18 -5.84
CA VAL A 372 -12.28 5.28 -7.27
C VAL A 372 -10.80 5.37 -7.57
N GLU A 373 -10.06 6.21 -6.84
CA GLU A 373 -8.62 6.34 -6.97
C GLU A 373 -7.92 4.99 -6.75
N THR A 374 -8.31 4.29 -5.70
CA THR A 374 -7.80 2.94 -5.41
C THR A 374 -8.13 1.95 -6.53
N ALA A 375 -9.37 1.94 -7.01
CA ALA A 375 -9.81 1.01 -8.06
C ALA A 375 -9.09 1.27 -9.39
N ASN A 376 -8.98 2.53 -9.80
CA ASN A 376 -8.26 2.97 -11.00
C ASN A 376 -6.77 2.62 -10.91
N ALA A 377 -6.14 2.84 -9.76
CA ALA A 377 -4.75 2.49 -9.52
C ALA A 377 -4.50 0.97 -9.63
N ILE A 378 -5.41 0.15 -9.08
CA ILE A 378 -5.33 -1.31 -9.17
C ILE A 378 -5.48 -1.78 -10.63
N MET A 379 -6.43 -1.21 -11.35
CA MET A 379 -6.77 -1.64 -12.71
C MET A 379 -5.88 -1.00 -13.78
N GLY A 380 -5.08 0.02 -13.44
CA GLY A 380 -4.29 0.77 -14.39
C GLY A 380 -5.14 1.53 -15.42
N THR A 381 -6.31 2.00 -15.00
CA THR A 381 -7.29 2.70 -15.85
C THR A 381 -7.71 4.03 -15.21
N ASP A 382 -8.43 4.86 -15.94
CA ASP A 382 -9.00 6.13 -15.49
C ASP A 382 -10.54 6.17 -15.66
N TYR A 383 -11.16 4.99 -15.71
CA TYR A 383 -12.54 4.84 -16.18
C TYR A 383 -13.58 5.21 -15.12
N ALA A 384 -13.21 5.05 -13.85
CA ALA A 384 -14.08 5.38 -12.73
C ALA A 384 -13.86 6.82 -12.28
N VAL A 385 -14.93 7.51 -11.92
CA VAL A 385 -14.91 8.87 -11.36
C VAL A 385 -15.72 8.89 -10.08
N GLY A 386 -15.18 9.52 -9.04
CA GLY A 386 -15.85 9.67 -7.74
C GLY A 386 -16.61 11.00 -7.67
N LEU A 387 -17.80 10.96 -7.07
CA LEU A 387 -18.60 12.13 -6.76
C LEU A 387 -19.04 12.08 -5.29
N GLU A 388 -18.65 13.08 -4.53
CA GLU A 388 -18.94 13.18 -3.10
C GLU A 388 -20.08 14.17 -2.86
N MET A 389 -21.04 13.76 -2.04
CA MET A 389 -22.22 14.55 -1.68
C MET A 389 -22.20 14.97 -0.22
N ASP A 390 -22.61 16.21 0.06
CA ASP A 390 -22.83 16.65 1.43
C ASP A 390 -24.17 16.08 1.93
N LEU A 391 -24.24 15.69 3.20
CA LEU A 391 -25.49 15.27 3.84
C LEU A 391 -26.54 16.40 3.86
N LYS A 392 -26.11 17.66 3.70
CA LYS A 392 -26.97 18.84 3.62
C LYS A 392 -27.43 19.14 2.19
N ASP A 393 -26.90 18.47 1.17
CA ASP A 393 -27.32 18.70 -0.20
C ASP A 393 -28.79 18.31 -0.37
N SER A 394 -29.58 19.17 -1.02
CA SER A 394 -30.96 18.81 -1.37
C SER A 394 -30.98 17.79 -2.52
N PRO A 395 -32.03 16.96 -2.66
CA PRO A 395 -32.12 15.98 -3.75
C PRO A 395 -31.92 16.58 -5.15
N SER A 396 -32.45 17.78 -5.40
CA SER A 396 -32.29 18.49 -6.67
C SER A 396 -30.83 18.89 -6.95
N VAL A 397 -30.09 19.30 -5.91
CA VAL A 397 -28.66 19.64 -6.02
C VAL A 397 -27.84 18.38 -6.30
N MET A 398 -28.17 17.27 -5.63
CA MET A 398 -27.51 15.98 -5.84
C MET A 398 -27.71 15.48 -7.28
N ILE A 399 -28.94 15.56 -7.81
CA ILE A 399 -29.24 15.18 -9.20
C ILE A 399 -28.43 16.01 -10.20
N ASN A 400 -28.39 17.33 -10.04
CA ASN A 400 -27.65 18.20 -10.95
C ASN A 400 -26.14 17.90 -10.95
N LYS A 401 -25.56 17.61 -9.78
CA LYS A 401 -24.15 17.19 -9.67
C LYS A 401 -23.90 15.88 -10.43
N VAL A 402 -24.81 14.91 -10.33
CA VAL A 402 -24.73 13.62 -11.03
C VAL A 402 -24.87 13.80 -12.54
N ILE A 403 -25.87 14.56 -13.01
CA ILE A 403 -26.08 14.82 -14.44
C ILE A 403 -24.85 15.49 -15.06
N ASN A 404 -24.37 16.58 -14.46
CA ASN A 404 -23.16 17.26 -14.94
C ASN A 404 -21.98 16.31 -15.03
N MET A 405 -21.81 15.44 -14.04
CA MET A 405 -20.72 14.48 -14.02
C MET A 405 -20.88 13.40 -15.10
N ILE A 406 -22.10 12.89 -15.32
CA ILE A 406 -22.39 11.91 -16.38
C ILE A 406 -22.08 12.49 -17.77
N GLU A 407 -22.43 13.75 -18.04
CA GLU A 407 -22.10 14.41 -19.31
C GLU A 407 -20.60 14.46 -19.60
N HIS A 408 -19.77 14.46 -18.56
CA HIS A 408 -18.30 14.49 -18.70
C HIS A 408 -17.68 13.10 -18.84
N ILE A 409 -18.35 12.04 -18.36
CA ILE A 409 -17.81 10.68 -18.33
C ILE A 409 -18.46 9.78 -19.40
N ASP A 410 -19.62 10.17 -19.95
CA ASP A 410 -20.24 9.44 -21.05
C ASP A 410 -19.41 9.58 -22.33
N HIS A 411 -18.85 8.45 -22.77
CA HIS A 411 -18.08 8.36 -23.99
C HIS A 411 -18.86 7.62 -25.10
N GLY A 412 -20.19 7.65 -25.09
CA GLY A 412 -21.04 7.14 -26.18
C GLY A 412 -21.59 5.74 -25.97
N LYS A 413 -21.31 5.08 -24.82
CA LYS A 413 -21.98 3.84 -24.39
C LYS A 413 -22.83 4.01 -23.12
N GLY A 414 -23.01 5.24 -22.65
CA GLY A 414 -23.73 5.55 -21.41
C GLY A 414 -22.85 5.40 -20.18
N CYS A 415 -23.47 5.51 -18.99
CA CYS A 415 -22.80 5.42 -17.70
C CYS A 415 -23.44 4.39 -16.77
N ILE A 416 -22.63 3.78 -15.92
CA ILE A 416 -23.06 2.99 -14.75
C ILE A 416 -22.84 3.85 -13.51
N ILE A 417 -23.85 3.92 -12.65
CA ILE A 417 -23.79 4.64 -11.38
C ILE A 417 -23.77 3.62 -10.24
N LEU A 418 -22.79 3.75 -9.35
CA LEU A 418 -22.70 3.00 -8.09
C LEU A 418 -22.92 3.98 -6.95
N ALA A 419 -23.93 3.77 -6.10
CA ALA A 419 -24.27 4.68 -5.01
C ALA A 419 -24.37 3.96 -3.66
N ASP A 420 -24.01 4.64 -2.58
CA ASP A 420 -24.01 4.12 -1.20
C ASP A 420 -25.38 4.16 -0.52
N MET A 421 -26.25 5.09 -0.90
CA MET A 421 -27.59 5.25 -0.35
C MET A 421 -28.70 5.05 -1.39
N GLY A 422 -29.76 4.33 -1.01
CA GLY A 422 -30.86 3.95 -1.89
C GLY A 422 -31.66 5.14 -2.49
N SER A 423 -31.61 6.32 -1.87
CA SER A 423 -32.21 7.55 -2.40
C SER A 423 -31.64 7.95 -3.76
N LEU A 424 -30.37 7.59 -4.04
CA LEU A 424 -29.69 7.83 -5.32
C LEU A 424 -30.05 6.77 -6.36
N THR A 425 -30.44 5.56 -5.94
CA THR A 425 -30.82 4.47 -6.83
C THR A 425 -32.23 4.59 -7.40
N THR A 426 -33.10 5.37 -6.73
CA THR A 426 -34.49 5.65 -7.18
C THR A 426 -34.61 6.96 -7.97
N MET A 427 -33.51 7.69 -8.19
CA MET A 427 -33.53 8.97 -8.90
C MET A 427 -33.88 8.84 -10.39
N GLY A 428 -33.62 7.69 -11.00
CA GLY A 428 -33.94 7.45 -12.42
C GLY A 428 -35.42 7.14 -12.70
N GLU A 429 -36.26 7.01 -11.65
CA GLU A 429 -37.69 6.72 -11.78
C GLU A 429 -38.58 7.98 -11.66
N ARG A 430 -37.99 9.16 -11.42
CA ARG A 430 -38.70 10.42 -11.22
C ARG A 430 -38.53 11.43 -12.34
#